data_AF-A0A9D6PP90-F1
#
_entry.id   AF-A0A9D6PP90-F1
#
_cell.length_a   1.000
_cell.length_b   1.000
_cell.length_c   1.000
_cell.angle_alpha   90.00
_cell.angle_beta   90.00
_cell.angle_gamma   90.00
#
_symmetry.space_group_name_H-M   'P 1'
#
loop_
_entity.id
_entity.type
_entity.pdbx_description
1 polymer ?
#
loop_
_entity_poly.entity_id
_entity_poly.type
_entity_poly.pdbx_seq_one_letter_code
_entity_poly.pdbx_strand_id
1 'polypeptide(L)'
;MAERLRPAHSRAGGVNTHGRPNRRINSLWLLFGALSLLAWWQIRSLGDVRSSLAAFYGWFALAFGVYLATIWLVRRMAHPPPNALLPISTVALVAVLARLFALGMTPTLSNDLYRYRWDGRVQLAGIDPYAYPPNDPALAFLRDEPATYINFPHLRTIYPPLTELAFRGGALLGGSLTAHKAVFVATEL
;
A
#
# COMPACT_ATOMS: atom_id res chain seq x y z
N MET A 1 38.97 -62.45 -27.37
CA MET A 1 38.53 -61.90 -26.06
C MET A 1 39.50 -60.78 -25.70
N ALA A 2 38.98 -59.61 -25.27
CA ALA A 2 39.68 -58.36 -24.92
C ALA A 2 39.93 -57.31 -26.04
N GLU A 3 38.83 -56.77 -26.56
CA GLU A 3 38.41 -55.36 -26.47
C GLU A 3 39.44 -54.21 -26.59
N ARG A 4 39.32 -53.45 -27.68
CA ARG A 4 39.91 -52.11 -27.89
C ARG A 4 39.30 -51.10 -26.91
N LEU A 5 40.10 -50.53 -26.02
CA LEU A 5 39.73 -49.33 -25.26
C LEU A 5 40.08 -48.07 -26.07
N ARG A 6 39.05 -47.39 -26.58
CA ARG A 6 39.13 -45.99 -27.04
C ARG A 6 39.06 -45.08 -25.81
N PRO A 7 39.93 -44.07 -25.64
CA PRO A 7 39.70 -43.05 -24.63
C PRO A 7 38.57 -42.12 -25.09
N ALA A 8 37.58 -41.97 -24.21
CA ALA A 8 36.41 -41.15 -24.39
C ALA A 8 36.79 -39.66 -24.42
N HIS A 9 36.24 -38.94 -25.40
CA HIS A 9 36.22 -37.48 -25.42
C HIS A 9 35.49 -36.96 -24.18
N SER A 10 36.24 -36.29 -23.30
CA SER A 10 35.71 -35.36 -22.32
C SER A 10 35.03 -34.21 -23.07
N ARG A 11 33.71 -34.31 -23.26
CA ARG A 11 32.87 -33.14 -23.55
C ARG A 11 32.79 -32.35 -22.25
N ALA A 12 33.67 -31.36 -22.13
CA ALA A 12 33.43 -30.22 -21.25
C ALA A 12 32.11 -29.57 -21.70
N GLY A 13 31.01 -30.00 -21.08
CA GLY A 13 29.72 -29.32 -21.17
C GLY A 13 29.86 -27.98 -20.47
N GLY A 14 30.26 -26.96 -21.23
CA GLY A 14 30.18 -25.58 -20.81
C GLY A 14 28.73 -25.30 -20.41
N VAL A 15 28.48 -25.20 -19.11
CA VAL A 15 27.23 -24.69 -18.59
C VAL A 15 27.23 -23.20 -18.96
N ASN A 16 26.63 -22.89 -20.10
CA ASN A 16 26.30 -21.52 -20.48
C ASN A 16 25.24 -21.01 -19.49
N THR A 17 25.66 -20.53 -18.32
CA THR A 17 24.80 -19.96 -17.27
C THR A 17 24.29 -18.55 -17.58
N HIS A 18 24.54 -18.03 -18.79
CA HIS A 18 24.04 -16.71 -19.19
C HIS A 18 22.69 -16.87 -19.89
N GLY A 19 21.70 -17.33 -19.13
CA GLY A 19 20.30 -17.31 -19.55
C GLY A 19 19.87 -15.87 -19.78
N ARG A 20 19.82 -15.44 -21.04
CA ARG A 20 19.33 -14.10 -21.41
C ARG A 20 17.96 -13.88 -20.74
N PRO A 21 17.70 -12.71 -20.13
CA PRO A 21 16.41 -12.43 -19.52
C PRO A 21 15.30 -12.66 -20.55
N ASN A 22 14.32 -13.48 -20.19
CA ASN A 22 13.21 -13.81 -21.07
C ASN A 22 12.39 -12.52 -21.32
N ARG A 23 12.61 -11.89 -22.49
CA ARG A 23 11.99 -10.61 -22.86
C ARG A 23 10.47 -10.62 -22.66
N ARG A 24 9.80 -11.76 -22.90
CA ARG A 24 8.35 -11.92 -22.69
C ARG A 24 7.94 -11.73 -21.23
N ILE A 25 8.71 -12.27 -20.28
CA ILE A 25 8.42 -12.16 -18.85
C ILE A 25 8.61 -10.71 -18.38
N ASN A 26 9.66 -10.02 -18.83
CA ASN A 26 9.87 -8.61 -18.52
C ASN A 26 8.73 -7.72 -19.04
N SER A 27 8.24 -7.98 -20.25
CA SER A 27 7.08 -7.27 -20.79
C SER A 27 5.81 -7.49 -19.97
N LEU A 28 5.60 -8.70 -19.41
CA LEU A 28 4.45 -8.98 -18.55
C LEU A 28 4.53 -8.23 -17.21
N TRP A 29 5.71 -8.15 -16.60
CA TRP A 29 5.91 -7.36 -15.36
C TRP A 29 5.56 -5.90 -15.54
N LEU A 30 6.04 -5.29 -16.62
CA LEU A 30 5.74 -3.90 -16.95
C LEU A 30 4.26 -3.70 -17.28
N LEU A 31 3.65 -4.63 -18.02
CA LEU A 31 2.22 -4.58 -18.34
C LEU A 31 1.37 -4.65 -17.07
N PHE A 32 1.63 -5.60 -16.18
CA PHE A 32 0.89 -5.74 -14.92
C PHE A 32 1.08 -4.52 -14.04
N GLY A 33 2.31 -4.01 -13.91
CA GLY A 33 2.57 -2.75 -13.21
C GLY A 33 1.78 -1.58 -13.79
N ALA A 34 1.78 -1.42 -15.11
CA ALA A 34 1.05 -0.36 -15.79
C ALA A 34 -0.48 -0.48 -15.61
N LEU A 35 -1.03 -1.69 -15.70
CA LEU A 35 -2.46 -1.93 -15.48
C LEU A 35 -2.88 -1.64 -14.04
N SER A 36 -2.06 -2.02 -13.05
CA SER A 36 -2.29 -1.68 -11.65
C SER A 36 -2.27 -0.17 -11.43
N LEU A 37 -1.28 0.54 -12.00
CA LEU A 37 -1.20 2.00 -11.88
C LEU A 37 -2.35 2.71 -12.61
N LEU A 38 -2.78 2.20 -13.77
CA LEU A 38 -3.95 2.71 -14.48
C LEU A 38 -5.20 2.57 -13.63
N ALA A 39 -5.42 1.41 -13.00
CA ALA A 39 -6.56 1.21 -12.12
C ALA A 39 -6.58 2.19 -10.95
N TRP A 40 -5.45 2.40 -10.27
CA TRP A 40 -5.34 3.37 -9.18
C TRP A 40 -5.51 4.82 -9.65
N TRP A 41 -4.96 5.17 -10.82
CA TRP A 41 -5.18 6.47 -11.43
C TRP A 41 -6.66 6.73 -11.72
N GLN A 42 -7.36 5.73 -12.25
CA GLN A 42 -8.79 5.84 -12.53
C GLN A 42 -9.62 5.91 -11.26
N ILE A 43 -9.28 5.18 -10.22
CA ILE A 43 -9.93 5.32 -8.90
C ILE A 43 -9.76 6.74 -8.36
N ARG A 44 -8.56 7.31 -8.49
CA ARG A 44 -8.27 8.69 -8.09
C ARG A 44 -9.08 9.71 -8.91
N SER A 45 -9.23 9.49 -10.22
CA SER A 45 -9.93 10.43 -11.11
C SER A 45 -11.45 10.49 -10.87
N LEU A 46 -12.03 9.51 -10.15
CA LEU A 46 -13.45 9.53 -9.77
C LEU A 46 -13.78 10.67 -8.79
N GLY A 47 -12.80 11.22 -8.06
CA GLY A 47 -13.06 12.21 -7.02
C GLY A 47 -13.78 11.58 -5.82
N ASP A 48 -15.05 11.93 -5.60
CA ASP A 48 -15.87 11.25 -4.58
C ASP A 48 -16.29 9.87 -5.09
N VAL A 49 -15.60 8.82 -4.66
CA VAL A 49 -15.87 7.44 -5.09
C VAL A 49 -17.30 6.96 -4.79
N ARG A 50 -18.02 7.62 -3.87
CA ARG A 50 -19.43 7.29 -3.56
C ARG A 50 -20.37 7.62 -4.70
N SER A 51 -20.04 8.60 -5.54
CA SER A 51 -20.87 8.93 -6.72
C SER A 51 -20.75 7.91 -7.84
N SER A 52 -19.78 6.99 -7.76
CA SER A 52 -19.47 6.04 -8.85
C SER A 52 -18.98 4.69 -8.31
N LEU A 53 -19.73 4.11 -7.38
CA LEU A 53 -19.38 2.84 -6.72
C LEU A 53 -19.11 1.70 -7.70
N ALA A 54 -19.91 1.56 -8.77
CA ALA A 54 -19.69 0.52 -9.78
C ALA A 54 -18.34 0.67 -10.48
N ALA A 55 -17.95 1.91 -10.83
CA ALA A 55 -16.65 2.18 -11.44
C ALA A 55 -15.52 1.94 -10.44
N PHE A 56 -15.68 2.38 -9.19
CA PHE A 56 -14.71 2.13 -8.12
C PHE A 56 -14.45 0.63 -7.94
N TYR A 57 -15.51 -0.18 -7.78
CA TYR A 57 -15.37 -1.63 -7.64
C TYR A 57 -14.84 -2.30 -8.91
N GLY A 58 -15.19 -1.81 -10.10
CA GLY A 58 -14.66 -2.31 -11.36
C GLY A 58 -13.14 -2.13 -11.47
N TRP A 59 -12.64 -0.92 -11.20
CA TRP A 59 -11.20 -0.64 -11.21
C TRP A 59 -10.47 -1.36 -10.07
N PHE A 60 -11.08 -1.44 -8.88
CA PHE A 60 -10.52 -2.20 -7.77
C PHE A 60 -10.41 -3.69 -8.09
N ALA A 61 -11.45 -4.28 -8.69
CA ALA A 61 -11.45 -5.68 -9.14
C ALA A 61 -10.39 -5.93 -10.23
N LEU A 62 -10.17 -4.98 -11.14
CA LEU A 62 -9.08 -5.06 -12.12
C LEU A 62 -7.72 -5.08 -11.42
N ALA A 63 -7.46 -4.15 -10.50
CA ALA A 63 -6.20 -4.10 -9.76
C ALA A 63 -5.96 -5.40 -8.98
N PHE A 64 -7.01 -5.93 -8.33
CA PHE A 64 -6.97 -7.20 -7.61
C PHE A 64 -6.74 -8.40 -8.54
N GLY A 65 -7.38 -8.43 -9.70
CA GLY A 65 -7.16 -9.46 -10.72
C GLY A 65 -5.72 -9.46 -11.25
N VAL A 66 -5.13 -8.29 -11.48
CA VAL A 66 -3.72 -8.14 -11.88
C VAL A 66 -2.78 -8.63 -10.76
N TYR A 67 -3.10 -8.37 -9.50
CA TYR A 67 -2.36 -8.90 -8.36
C TYR A 67 -2.40 -10.44 -8.32
N LEU A 68 -3.56 -11.06 -8.51
CA LEU A 68 -3.68 -12.52 -8.57
C LEU A 68 -2.94 -13.12 -9.77
N ALA A 69 -3.02 -12.48 -10.95
CA ALA A 69 -2.28 -12.89 -12.14
C ALA A 69 -0.76 -12.80 -11.93
N THR A 70 -0.31 -11.76 -11.22
CA THR A 70 1.09 -11.58 -10.81
C THR A 70 1.55 -12.72 -9.91
N ILE A 71 0.80 -13.05 -8.85
CA ILE A 71 1.13 -14.19 -7.96
C ILE A 71 1.16 -15.50 -8.74
N TRP A 72 0.16 -15.74 -9.58
CA TRP A 72 0.09 -16.93 -10.41
C TRP A 72 1.31 -17.05 -11.32
N LEU A 73 1.71 -15.95 -11.96
CA LEU A 73 2.89 -15.89 -12.83
C LEU A 73 4.17 -16.18 -12.03
N VAL A 74 4.35 -15.60 -10.83
CA VAL A 74 5.49 -15.91 -9.94
C VAL A 74 5.53 -17.41 -9.62
N ARG A 75 4.40 -18.00 -9.21
CA ARG A 75 4.33 -19.42 -8.82
C ARG A 75 4.61 -20.38 -9.96
N ARG A 76 4.39 -19.95 -11.22
CA ARG A 76 4.71 -20.73 -12.42
C ARG A 76 6.19 -20.66 -12.80
N MET A 77 6.97 -19.74 -12.24
CA MET A 77 8.41 -19.67 -12.46
C MET A 77 9.11 -20.67 -11.53
N ALA A 78 9.52 -21.82 -12.07
CA ALA A 78 10.24 -22.86 -11.32
C ALA A 78 11.62 -22.40 -10.79
N HIS A 79 12.22 -21.41 -11.43
CA HIS A 79 13.43 -20.73 -10.98
C HIS A 79 13.20 -19.22 -11.08
N PRO A 80 13.50 -18.44 -10.02
CA PRO A 80 13.50 -16.98 -10.11
C PRO A 80 14.39 -16.55 -11.29
N PRO A 81 14.00 -15.52 -12.06
CA PRO A 81 14.87 -15.01 -13.09
C PRO A 81 16.22 -14.61 -12.46
N PRO A 82 17.35 -14.76 -13.17
CA PRO A 82 18.67 -14.39 -12.66
C PRO A 82 18.76 -12.93 -12.20
N ASN A 83 17.78 -12.10 -12.61
CA ASN A 83 17.63 -10.69 -12.24
C ASN A 83 16.41 -10.48 -11.32
N ALA A 84 16.29 -11.24 -10.23
CA ALA A 84 15.16 -11.13 -9.28
C ALA A 84 14.95 -9.71 -8.71
N LEU A 85 15.98 -8.87 -8.74
CA LEU A 85 15.89 -7.44 -8.39
C LEU A 85 14.92 -6.65 -9.27
N LEU A 86 14.79 -6.99 -10.56
CA LEU A 86 13.92 -6.24 -11.49
C LEU A 86 12.42 -6.45 -11.19
N PRO A 87 11.91 -7.69 -11.00
CA PRO A 87 10.55 -7.90 -10.54
C PRO A 87 10.25 -7.27 -9.17
N ILE A 88 11.15 -7.42 -8.19
CA ILE A 88 10.95 -6.88 -6.83
C ILE A 88 10.90 -5.35 -6.87
N SER A 89 11.87 -4.70 -7.53
CA SER A 89 11.89 -3.24 -7.66
C SER A 89 10.70 -2.71 -8.44
N THR A 90 10.22 -3.45 -9.46
CA THR A 90 9.00 -3.08 -10.20
C THR A 90 7.77 -3.14 -9.29
N VAL A 91 7.60 -4.21 -8.52
CA VAL A 91 6.48 -4.34 -7.57
C VAL A 91 6.55 -3.25 -6.50
N ALA A 92 7.73 -3.02 -5.91
CA ALA A 92 7.92 -1.96 -4.91
C ALA A 92 7.61 -0.57 -5.48
N LEU A 93 8.11 -0.27 -6.69
CA LEU A 93 7.83 1.00 -7.37
C LEU A 93 6.33 1.18 -7.64
N VAL A 94 5.67 0.16 -8.18
CA VAL A 94 4.22 0.19 -8.43
C VAL A 94 3.44 0.39 -7.12
N ALA A 95 3.85 -0.30 -6.04
CA ALA A 95 3.24 -0.18 -4.72
C ALA A 95 3.38 1.23 -4.13
N VAL A 96 4.53 1.89 -4.30
CA VAL A 96 4.76 3.28 -3.88
C VAL A 96 3.92 4.24 -4.72
N LEU A 97 3.97 4.12 -6.05
CA LEU A 97 3.22 5.02 -6.95
C LEU A 97 1.69 4.92 -6.73
N ALA A 98 1.16 3.71 -6.52
CA ALA A 98 -0.24 3.52 -6.16
C ALA A 98 -0.63 4.25 -4.88
N ARG A 99 0.23 4.21 -3.85
CA ARG A 99 0.01 4.92 -2.58
C ARG A 99 0.07 6.44 -2.76
N LEU A 100 0.96 6.95 -3.63
CA LEU A 100 0.98 8.37 -3.95
C LEU A 100 -0.35 8.84 -4.58
N PHE A 101 -0.98 8.02 -5.43
CA PHE A 101 -2.32 8.33 -5.94
C PHE A 101 -3.38 8.38 -4.82
N ALA A 102 -3.33 7.43 -3.88
CA ALA A 102 -4.25 7.35 -2.74
C ALA A 102 -4.07 8.48 -1.71
N LEU A 103 -2.82 8.91 -1.47
CA LEU A 103 -2.51 10.01 -0.54
C LEU A 103 -3.29 11.29 -0.88
N GLY A 104 -3.37 11.62 -2.18
CA GLY A 104 -4.06 12.81 -2.64
C GLY A 104 -5.56 12.63 -2.87
N MET A 105 -6.18 11.50 -2.50
CA MET A 105 -7.63 11.32 -2.60
C MET A 105 -8.32 11.96 -1.39
N THR A 106 -9.57 12.42 -1.55
CA THR A 106 -10.38 12.84 -0.41
C THR A 106 -10.92 11.60 0.32
N PRO A 107 -10.86 11.51 1.66
CA PRO A 107 -11.48 10.41 2.38
C PRO A 107 -13.00 10.56 2.32
N THR A 108 -13.68 9.78 1.47
CA THR A 108 -15.14 9.89 1.32
C THR A 108 -15.92 8.69 1.87
N LEU A 109 -15.24 7.55 2.10
CA LEU A 109 -15.86 6.31 2.58
C LEU A 109 -15.94 6.19 4.10
N SER A 110 -15.13 6.93 4.85
CA SER A 110 -15.17 6.97 6.32
C SER A 110 -14.76 8.34 6.86
N ASN A 111 -15.27 8.66 8.05
CA ASN A 111 -14.93 9.84 8.83
C ASN A 111 -13.90 9.55 9.95
N ASP A 112 -13.39 8.32 10.06
CA ASP A 112 -12.46 7.96 11.14
C ASP A 112 -11.14 8.76 11.10
N LEU A 113 -10.76 9.28 9.92
CA LEU A 113 -9.58 10.15 9.82
C LEU A 113 -9.70 11.42 10.68
N TYR A 114 -10.92 11.91 10.91
CA TYR A 114 -11.16 13.03 11.83
C TYR A 114 -10.96 12.61 13.29
N ARG A 115 -11.28 11.36 13.65
CA ARG A 115 -10.96 10.80 14.96
C ARG A 115 -9.45 10.72 15.17
N TYR A 116 -8.71 10.24 14.18
CA TYR A 116 -7.25 10.12 14.26
C TYR A 116 -6.61 11.50 14.45
N ARG A 117 -7.08 12.50 13.69
CA ARG A 117 -6.63 13.88 13.84
C ARG A 117 -6.92 14.45 15.22
N TRP A 118 -8.10 14.15 15.75
CA TRP A 118 -8.51 14.60 17.07
C TRP A 118 -7.66 13.97 18.17
N ASP A 119 -7.54 12.65 18.21
CA ASP A 119 -6.81 11.95 19.26
C ASP A 119 -5.32 12.35 19.25
N GLY A 120 -4.72 12.47 18.06
CA GLY A 120 -3.36 12.98 17.91
C GLY A 120 -3.18 14.40 18.47
N ARG A 121 -4.17 15.28 18.29
CA ARG A 121 -4.15 16.64 18.84
C ARG A 121 -4.29 16.65 20.36
N VAL A 122 -5.20 15.84 20.90
CA VAL A 122 -5.36 15.68 22.36
C VAL A 122 -4.04 15.24 22.99
N GLN A 123 -3.35 14.28 22.37
CA GLN A 123 -2.01 13.87 22.79
C GLN A 123 -0.98 14.99 22.73
N LEU A 124 -0.98 15.84 21.69
CA LEU A 124 -0.06 16.99 21.61
C LEU A 124 -0.34 18.07 22.64
N ALA A 125 -1.58 18.17 23.13
CA ALA A 125 -1.93 19.03 24.27
C ALA A 125 -1.48 18.45 25.62
N GLY A 126 -0.82 17.28 25.64
CA GLY A 126 -0.38 16.60 26.85
C GLY A 126 -1.51 15.88 27.60
N ILE A 127 -2.65 15.66 26.93
CA ILE A 127 -3.83 15.04 27.52
C ILE A 127 -3.88 13.57 27.07
N ASP A 128 -4.25 12.70 28.00
CA ASP A 128 -4.49 11.29 27.73
C ASP A 128 -5.72 11.13 26.78
N PRO A 129 -5.57 10.55 25.57
CA PRO A 129 -6.67 10.38 24.62
C PRO A 129 -7.76 9.41 25.13
N TYR A 130 -7.45 8.58 26.14
CA TYR A 130 -8.40 7.66 26.77
C TYR A 130 -9.26 8.34 27.85
N ALA A 131 -8.91 9.56 28.29
CA ALA A 131 -9.58 10.19 29.43
C ALA A 131 -10.94 10.81 29.07
N TYR A 132 -11.08 11.39 27.88
CA TYR A 132 -12.24 12.19 27.49
C TYR A 132 -12.75 11.82 26.09
N PRO A 133 -14.07 11.76 25.87
CA PRO A 133 -14.63 11.68 24.52
C PRO A 133 -14.47 13.02 23.76
N PRO A 134 -14.47 13.02 22.41
CA PRO A 134 -14.29 14.25 21.62
C PRO A 134 -15.31 15.36 21.88
N ASN A 135 -16.56 14.99 22.20
CA ASN A 135 -17.60 15.97 22.48
C ASN A 135 -17.56 16.49 23.94
N ASP A 136 -16.61 16.05 24.76
CA ASP A 136 -16.49 16.50 26.14
C ASP A 136 -16.24 18.02 26.21
N PRO A 137 -17.03 18.80 26.97
CA PRO A 137 -16.82 20.23 27.13
C PRO A 137 -15.43 20.62 27.63
N ALA A 138 -14.77 19.76 28.42
CA ALA A 138 -13.42 20.03 28.93
C ALA A 138 -12.39 20.18 27.81
N LEU A 139 -12.60 19.53 26.66
CA LEU A 139 -11.71 19.61 25.50
C LEU A 139 -12.20 20.58 24.42
N ALA A 140 -13.23 21.40 24.69
CA ALA A 140 -13.80 22.31 23.69
C ALA A 140 -12.78 23.26 23.07
N PHE A 141 -11.76 23.67 23.84
CA PHE A 141 -10.69 24.56 23.40
C PHE A 141 -9.74 23.96 22.34
N LEU A 142 -9.73 22.63 22.15
CA LEU A 142 -8.91 21.94 21.13
C LEU A 142 -9.66 21.72 19.81
N ARG A 143 -10.96 22.02 19.74
CA ARG A 143 -11.80 21.72 18.58
C ARG A 143 -11.70 22.84 17.53
N ASP A 144 -11.16 22.51 16.37
CA ASP A 144 -11.19 23.39 15.19
C ASP A 144 -12.42 23.12 14.30
N GLU A 145 -13.04 21.96 14.47
CA GLU A 145 -14.20 21.52 13.70
C GLU A 145 -15.27 20.98 14.65
N PRO A 146 -16.56 20.98 14.22
CA PRO A 146 -17.62 20.39 15.02
C PRO A 146 -17.36 18.92 15.33
N ALA A 147 -17.60 18.49 16.58
CA ALA A 147 -17.42 17.09 16.99
C ALA A 147 -18.26 16.11 16.15
N THR A 148 -19.31 16.59 15.46
CA THR A 148 -20.15 15.79 14.55
C THR A 148 -19.42 15.27 13.32
N TYR A 149 -18.24 15.80 12.98
CA TYR A 149 -17.38 15.25 11.92
C TYR A 149 -16.71 13.94 12.37
N ILE A 150 -16.53 13.77 13.68
CA ILE A 150 -15.95 12.57 14.26
C ILE A 150 -17.06 11.55 14.44
N ASN A 151 -16.84 10.33 13.97
CA ASN A 151 -17.79 9.25 14.20
C ASN A 151 -17.85 8.90 15.70
N PHE A 152 -19.06 8.64 16.21
CA PHE A 152 -19.34 8.35 17.63
C PHE A 152 -18.62 9.29 18.62
N PRO A 153 -18.86 10.61 18.58
CA PRO A 153 -18.04 11.59 19.30
C PRO A 153 -18.22 11.57 20.82
N HIS A 154 -19.18 10.79 21.33
CA HIS A 154 -19.41 10.54 22.75
C HIS A 154 -18.60 9.35 23.29
N LEU A 155 -17.95 8.58 22.42
CA LEU A 155 -17.07 7.48 22.82
C LEU A 155 -15.64 7.98 22.96
N ARG A 156 -15.00 7.55 24.05
CA ARG A 156 -13.54 7.64 24.26
C ARG A 156 -12.84 6.80 23.20
N THR A 157 -11.54 7.07 22.99
CA THR A 157 -10.78 6.27 22.04
C THR A 157 -10.79 4.79 22.44
N ILE A 158 -11.01 3.94 21.44
CA ILE A 158 -10.92 2.47 21.55
C ILE A 158 -9.65 1.95 20.88
N TYR A 159 -8.83 2.86 20.34
CA TYR A 159 -7.65 2.49 19.58
C TYR A 159 -6.53 2.04 20.53
N PRO A 160 -5.83 0.93 20.22
CA PRO A 160 -4.70 0.49 21.02
C PRO A 160 -3.57 1.52 21.09
N PRO A 161 -2.70 1.49 22.12
CA PRO A 161 -1.66 2.49 22.31
C PRO A 161 -0.71 2.68 21.11
N LEU A 162 -0.38 1.60 20.40
CA LEU A 162 0.48 1.70 19.21
C LEU A 162 -0.19 2.48 18.07
N THR A 163 -1.51 2.34 17.93
CA THR A 163 -2.29 3.08 16.93
C THR A 163 -2.38 4.56 17.31
N GLU A 164 -2.55 4.86 18.60
CA GLU A 164 -2.49 6.24 19.12
C GLU A 164 -1.15 6.91 18.82
N LEU A 165 -0.02 6.18 18.87
CA LEU A 165 1.28 6.72 18.47
C LEU A 165 1.32 7.13 16.99
N ALA A 166 0.64 6.41 16.10
CA ALA A 166 0.53 6.80 14.70
C ALA A 166 -0.30 8.08 14.53
N PHE A 167 -1.38 8.25 15.30
CA PHE A 167 -2.19 9.47 15.30
C PHE A 167 -1.40 10.66 15.82
N ARG A 168 -0.63 10.47 16.89
CA ARG A 168 0.33 11.46 17.39
C ARG A 168 1.38 11.82 16.34
N GLY A 169 1.89 10.85 15.60
CA GLY A 169 2.78 11.07 14.46
C GLY A 169 2.16 11.99 13.41
N GLY A 170 0.90 11.75 13.04
CA GLY A 170 0.17 12.60 12.10
C GLY A 170 -0.02 14.03 12.62
N ALA A 171 -0.28 14.17 13.92
CA ALA A 171 -0.36 15.46 14.58
C ALA A 171 0.99 16.19 14.61
N LEU A 172 2.10 15.49 14.88
CA LEU A 172 3.46 16.05 14.85
C LEU A 172 3.86 16.55 13.45
N LEU A 173 3.33 15.91 12.40
CA LEU A 173 3.54 16.31 11.00
C LEU A 173 2.57 17.42 10.54
N GLY A 174 2.07 18.24 11.48
CA GLY A 174 1.22 19.40 11.22
C GLY A 174 -0.29 19.11 11.24
N GLY A 175 -0.71 17.88 11.53
CA GLY A 175 -2.10 17.57 11.85
C GLY A 175 -3.09 17.60 10.66
N SER A 176 -2.63 17.78 9.42
CA SER A 176 -3.51 17.72 8.25
C SER A 176 -4.02 16.30 7.98
N LEU A 177 -5.12 16.17 7.22
CA LEU A 177 -5.60 14.85 6.77
C LEU A 177 -4.53 14.11 5.95
N THR A 178 -3.80 14.83 5.10
CA THR A 178 -2.68 14.28 4.32
C THR A 178 -1.53 13.82 5.20
N ALA A 179 -1.20 14.55 6.28
CA ALA A 179 -0.16 14.16 7.23
C ALA A 179 -0.49 12.82 7.90
N HIS A 180 -1.73 12.62 8.34
CA HIS A 180 -2.18 11.35 8.91
C HIS A 180 -2.10 10.22 7.88
N LYS A 181 -2.54 10.45 6.63
CA LYS A 181 -2.40 9.48 5.55
C LYS A 181 -0.95 9.12 5.25
N ALA A 182 -0.05 10.10 5.30
CA ALA A 182 1.37 9.88 5.08
C ALA A 182 1.99 8.97 6.15
N VAL A 183 1.59 9.10 7.41
CA VAL A 183 2.02 8.17 8.48
C VAL A 183 1.55 6.75 8.16
N PHE A 184 0.28 6.55 7.81
CA PHE A 184 -0.20 5.21 7.48
C PHE A 184 0.54 4.60 6.29
N VAL A 185 0.72 5.38 5.22
CA VAL A 185 1.51 4.98 4.04
C VAL A 185 2.94 4.59 4.42
N ALA A 186 3.59 5.35 5.29
CA ALA A 186 4.93 5.04 5.75
C ALA A 186 5.00 3.75 6.59
N THR A 187 3.96 3.42 7.34
CA THR A 187 3.92 2.20 8.19
C THR A 187 3.57 0.92 7.43
N GLU A 188 3.00 1.02 6.22
CA GLU A 188 2.57 -0.14 5.41
C GLU A 188 3.50 -0.47 4.22
N LEU A 189 4.54 0.35 4.01
CA LEU A 189 5.59 0.13 3.01
C LEU A 189 6.68 -0.79 3.55
#